data_AF-A0A428XHT2-F1
#
_entry.id   AF-A0A428XHT2-F1
#
_cell.length_a   1.000
_cell.length_b   1.000
_cell.length_c   1.000
_cell.angle_alpha   90.00
_cell.angle_beta   90.00
_cell.angle_gamma   90.00
#
_symmetry.space_group_name_H-M   'P 1'
#
loop_
_entity.id
_entity.type
_entity.pdbx_description
1 polymer ?
#
loop_
_entity_poly.entity_id
_entity_poly.type
_entity_poly.pdbx_seq_one_letter_code
_entity_poly.pdbx_strand_id
1 'polypeptide(L)'
;MNLVAVEHEMAWLDAVYRPIAKNPVDAAVRDDPAAWGAAINAALDRLGVNDRAEAAVRTVVEVYAAGDETLRAAVRRLFDRYTSFRWAVYLPREWDTAEEFRAHLIHLSARDQGADTRDEILELRDLCDRALGLGIDTGPILDEVAAMSSDEDRYGMGSMRSVILAYGQRRAG
;
A
#
# COMPACT_ATOMS: atom_id res chain seq x y z
N MET A 1 -5.42 16.05 9.08
CA MET A 1 -6.61 16.04 8.19
C MET A 1 -7.65 15.09 8.77
N ASN A 2 -8.96 15.33 8.65
CA ASN A 2 -9.98 14.36 9.09
C ASN A 2 -10.35 13.39 7.95
N LEU A 3 -10.98 12.24 8.28
CA LEU A 3 -11.29 11.17 7.32
C LEU A 3 -12.10 11.64 6.10
N VAL A 4 -12.95 12.67 6.24
CA VAL A 4 -13.78 13.21 5.16
C VAL A 4 -12.92 13.85 4.07
N ALA A 5 -11.92 14.64 4.46
CA ALA A 5 -11.01 15.25 3.50
C ALA A 5 -10.11 14.19 2.82
N VAL A 6 -9.68 13.16 3.56
CA VAL A 6 -8.98 12.00 2.99
C VAL A 6 -9.85 11.31 1.94
N GLU A 7 -11.11 11.02 2.26
CA GLU A 7 -12.03 10.38 1.32
C GLU A 7 -12.23 11.23 0.06
N HIS A 8 -12.39 12.54 0.19
CA HIS A 8 -12.55 13.44 -0.96
C HIS A 8 -11.33 13.39 -1.90
N GLU A 9 -10.12 13.40 -1.33
CA GLU A 9 -8.88 13.28 -2.11
C GLU A 9 -8.74 11.91 -2.78
N MET A 10 -9.01 10.82 -2.05
CA MET A 10 -9.00 9.46 -2.61
C MET A 10 -10.01 9.29 -3.75
N ALA A 11 -11.22 9.84 -3.60
CA ALA A 11 -12.27 9.78 -4.61
C ALA A 11 -11.89 10.55 -5.88
N TRP A 12 -11.28 11.73 -5.74
CA TRP A 12 -10.83 12.52 -6.87
C TRP A 12 -9.68 11.81 -7.61
N LEU A 13 -8.67 11.33 -6.88
CA LEU A 13 -7.55 10.60 -7.47
C LEU A 13 -8.01 9.29 -8.13
N ASP A 14 -8.96 8.55 -7.54
CA ASP A 14 -9.55 7.37 -8.17
C ASP A 14 -10.14 7.69 -9.55
N ALA A 15 -10.90 8.80 -9.64
CA ALA A 15 -11.49 9.23 -10.91
C ALA A 15 -10.42 9.61 -11.95
N VAL A 16 -9.32 10.23 -11.51
CA VAL A 16 -8.17 10.60 -12.37
C VAL A 16 -7.42 9.36 -12.86
N TYR A 17 -7.19 8.37 -12.00
CA TYR A 17 -6.48 7.14 -12.36
C TYR A 17 -7.33 6.16 -13.17
N ARG A 18 -8.66 6.20 -13.02
CA ARG A 18 -9.58 5.22 -13.60
C ARG A 18 -9.37 4.93 -15.10
N PRO A 19 -9.16 5.91 -15.99
CA PRO A 19 -8.97 5.62 -17.42
C PRO A 19 -7.76 4.70 -17.67
N ILE A 20 -6.67 4.93 -16.94
CA ILE A 20 -5.45 4.12 -17.01
C ILE A 20 -5.69 2.79 -16.29
N ALA A 21 -6.21 2.79 -15.07
CA ALA A 21 -6.45 1.55 -14.32
C ALA A 21 -7.35 0.55 -15.07
N LYS A 22 -8.32 1.03 -15.86
CA LYS A 22 -9.22 0.18 -16.66
C LYS A 22 -8.69 -0.15 -18.03
N ASN A 23 -7.80 0.67 -18.58
CA ASN A 23 -7.18 0.47 -19.89
C ASN A 23 -5.71 0.91 -19.82
N PRO A 24 -4.83 0.13 -19.18
CA PRO A 24 -3.51 0.60 -18.73
C PRO A 24 -2.62 1.08 -19.86
N VAL A 25 -2.50 0.31 -20.95
CA VAL A 25 -1.73 0.66 -22.16
C VAL A 25 -2.14 -0.23 -23.33
N ASP A 26 -1.68 0.12 -24.54
CA ASP A 26 -1.89 -0.65 -25.76
C ASP A 26 -1.50 -2.12 -25.60
N ALA A 27 -2.32 -3.01 -26.16
CA ALA A 27 -2.11 -4.46 -26.10
C ALA A 27 -0.79 -4.90 -26.75
N ALA A 28 -0.20 -4.08 -27.63
CA ALA A 28 1.01 -4.38 -28.38
C ALA A 28 2.28 -4.51 -27.50
N VAL A 29 2.30 -3.88 -26.32
CA VAL A 29 3.44 -3.96 -25.38
C VAL A 29 3.19 -4.93 -24.22
N ARG A 30 2.04 -5.62 -24.21
CA ARG A 30 1.62 -6.47 -23.09
C ARG A 30 2.51 -7.69 -22.88
N ASP A 31 3.13 -8.21 -23.93
CA ASP A 31 3.93 -9.44 -23.87
C ASP A 31 5.37 -9.19 -23.38
N ASP A 32 5.76 -7.92 -23.18
CA ASP A 32 7.00 -7.51 -22.52
C ASP A 32 6.66 -6.81 -21.18
N PRO A 33 6.79 -7.51 -20.03
CA PRO A 33 6.45 -6.95 -18.72
C PRO A 33 7.21 -5.68 -18.35
N ALA A 34 8.46 -5.53 -18.80
CA ALA A 34 9.27 -4.36 -18.49
C ALA A 34 8.79 -3.15 -19.30
N ALA A 35 8.56 -3.34 -20.60
CA ALA A 35 7.99 -2.29 -21.45
C ALA A 35 6.56 -1.92 -21.01
N TRP A 36 5.76 -2.91 -20.62
CA TRP A 36 4.41 -2.72 -20.11
C TRP A 36 4.40 -1.86 -18.83
N GLY A 37 5.23 -2.21 -17.85
CA GLY A 37 5.38 -1.44 -16.61
C GLY A 37 5.87 0.00 -16.85
N ALA A 38 6.87 0.18 -17.71
CA ALA A 38 7.38 1.50 -18.06
C ALA A 38 6.32 2.39 -18.74
N ALA A 39 5.50 1.80 -19.63
CA ALA A 39 4.46 2.52 -20.33
C ALA A 39 3.31 2.93 -19.39
N ILE A 40 2.95 2.08 -18.42
CA ILE A 40 2.01 2.43 -17.34
C ILE A 40 2.54 3.59 -16.50
N ASN A 41 3.78 3.52 -16.03
CA ASN A 41 4.39 4.58 -15.23
C ASN A 41 4.40 5.91 -15.99
N ALA A 42 4.78 5.89 -17.27
CA ALA A 42 4.76 7.08 -18.11
C ALA A 42 3.34 7.65 -18.32
N ALA A 43 2.30 6.80 -18.36
CA ALA A 43 0.92 7.24 -18.43
C ALA A 43 0.47 7.90 -17.11
N LEU A 44 0.86 7.33 -15.96
CA LEU A 44 0.58 7.89 -14.64
C LEU A 44 1.29 9.24 -14.44
N ASP A 45 2.57 9.34 -14.81
CA ASP A 45 3.36 10.57 -14.70
C ASP A 45 2.74 11.74 -15.48
N ARG A 46 2.18 11.46 -16.67
CA ARG A 46 1.50 12.48 -17.49
C ARG A 46 0.26 13.08 -16.83
N LEU A 47 -0.32 12.43 -15.83
CA LEU A 47 -1.43 13.01 -15.07
C LEU A 47 -0.96 14.18 -14.19
N GLY A 48 0.33 14.25 -13.84
CA GLY A 48 0.91 15.35 -13.07
C GLY A 48 0.37 15.44 -11.64
N VAL A 49 -0.07 14.31 -11.06
CA VAL A 49 -0.69 14.25 -9.72
C VAL A 49 0.19 13.55 -8.67
N ASN A 50 1.45 13.22 -8.99
CA ASN A 50 2.33 12.41 -8.14
C ASN A 50 2.48 13.01 -6.72
N ASP A 51 2.83 14.29 -6.60
CA ASP A 51 2.99 14.96 -5.30
C ASP A 51 1.68 14.96 -4.48
N ARG A 52 0.54 15.13 -5.17
CA ARG A 52 -0.78 15.13 -4.54
C ARG A 52 -1.16 13.73 -4.06
N ALA A 53 -0.85 12.70 -4.85
CA ALA A 53 -1.08 11.31 -4.50
C ALA A 53 -0.21 10.87 -3.33
N GLU A 54 1.06 11.24 -3.32
CA GLU A 54 1.95 11.00 -2.18
C GLU A 54 1.41 11.67 -0.91
N ALA A 55 1.04 12.96 -0.98
CA ALA A 55 0.48 13.67 0.16
C ALA A 55 -0.83 13.02 0.69
N ALA A 56 -1.68 12.53 -0.22
CA ALA A 56 -2.89 11.80 0.15
C ALA A 56 -2.56 10.48 0.87
N VAL A 57 -1.61 9.68 0.36
CA VAL A 57 -1.20 8.41 1.00
C VAL A 57 -0.54 8.66 2.36
N ARG A 58 0.35 9.67 2.47
CA ARG A 58 0.95 10.03 3.78
C ARG A 58 -0.11 10.41 4.80
N THR A 59 -1.11 11.18 4.39
CA THR A 59 -2.24 11.50 5.26
C THR A 59 -3.02 10.25 5.68
N VAL A 60 -3.29 9.32 4.74
CA VAL A 60 -3.96 8.05 5.05
C VAL A 60 -3.17 7.26 6.08
N VAL A 61 -1.84 7.17 5.93
CA VAL A 61 -0.94 6.50 6.87
C VAL A 61 -1.03 7.12 8.26
N GLU A 62 -0.99 8.46 8.36
CA GLU A 62 -1.12 9.18 9.64
C GLU A 62 -2.48 8.90 10.31
N VAL A 63 -3.57 8.99 9.54
CA VAL A 63 -4.94 8.75 10.03
C VAL A 63 -5.11 7.31 10.52
N TYR A 64 -4.54 6.34 9.79
CA TYR A 64 -4.60 4.93 10.16
C TYR A 64 -3.77 4.63 11.41
N ALA A 65 -2.57 5.20 11.51
CA ALA A 65 -1.67 5.02 12.65
C ALA A 65 -2.27 5.59 13.94
N ALA A 66 -2.81 6.81 13.88
CA ALA A 66 -3.40 7.49 15.04
C ALA A 66 -4.82 6.99 15.37
N GLY A 67 -5.49 6.35 14.43
CA GLY A 67 -6.86 5.89 14.56
C GLY A 67 -7.04 4.69 15.48
N ASP A 68 -8.23 4.57 16.04
CA ASP A 68 -8.70 3.33 16.64
C ASP A 68 -9.14 2.33 15.56
N GLU A 69 -9.62 1.16 15.99
CA GLU A 69 -10.09 0.13 15.06
C GLU A 69 -11.28 0.61 14.19
N THR A 70 -12.15 1.48 14.71
CA THR A 70 -13.26 2.05 13.93
C THR A 70 -12.75 2.89 12.77
N LEU A 71 -11.75 3.75 13.03
CA LEU A 71 -11.13 4.59 12.01
C LEU A 71 -10.31 3.77 11.01
N ARG A 72 -9.54 2.78 11.48
CA ARG A 72 -8.77 1.87 10.61
C ARG A 72 -9.67 1.07 9.69
N ALA A 73 -10.76 0.51 10.21
CA ALA A 73 -11.76 -0.18 9.40
C ALA A 73 -12.41 0.76 8.37
N ALA A 74 -12.62 2.03 8.71
CA ALA A 74 -13.13 3.01 7.75
C ALA A 74 -12.13 3.28 6.62
N VAL A 75 -10.84 3.45 6.93
CA VAL A 75 -9.78 3.61 5.92
C VAL A 75 -9.69 2.38 4.99
N ARG A 76 -9.71 1.16 5.55
CA ARG A 76 -9.73 -0.08 4.75
C ARG A 76 -10.89 -0.09 3.74
N ARG A 77 -12.09 0.31 4.17
CA ARG A 77 -13.27 0.45 3.29
C ARG A 77 -13.10 1.49 2.20
N LEU A 78 -12.32 2.57 2.41
CA LEU A 78 -12.04 3.55 1.36
C LEU A 78 -11.14 2.93 0.28
N PHE A 79 -10.13 2.15 0.65
CA PHE A 79 -9.30 1.42 -0.31
C PHE A 79 -10.10 0.37 -1.10
N ASP A 80 -11.05 -0.31 -0.46
CA ASP A 80 -11.96 -1.25 -1.14
C ASP A 80 -12.91 -0.53 -2.11
N ARG A 81 -13.34 0.70 -1.79
CA ARG A 81 -14.21 1.52 -2.63
C ARG A 81 -13.47 2.12 -3.83
N TYR A 82 -12.30 2.69 -3.60
CA TYR A 82 -11.53 3.47 -4.57
C TYR A 82 -10.41 2.63 -5.19
N THR A 83 -10.81 1.63 -5.96
CA THR A 83 -9.90 0.58 -6.49
C THR A 83 -8.85 1.09 -7.49
N SER A 84 -9.13 2.15 -8.25
CA SER A 84 -8.16 2.73 -9.19
C SER A 84 -7.11 3.55 -8.45
N PHE A 85 -7.53 4.25 -7.39
CA PHE A 85 -6.62 4.89 -6.43
C PHE A 85 -5.73 3.81 -5.79
N ARG A 86 -6.32 2.78 -5.17
CA ARG A 86 -5.58 1.68 -4.53
C ARG A 86 -4.54 1.04 -5.45
N TRP A 87 -4.87 0.89 -6.73
CA TRP A 87 -3.98 0.30 -7.73
C TRP A 87 -2.81 1.21 -8.12
N ALA A 88 -3.00 2.52 -8.17
CA ALA A 88 -2.02 3.46 -8.71
C ALA A 88 -1.08 4.06 -7.64
N VAL A 89 -1.54 4.17 -6.39
CA VAL A 89 -0.85 4.98 -5.38
C VAL A 89 0.08 4.17 -4.51
N TYR A 90 1.30 4.68 -4.35
CA TYR A 90 2.34 4.12 -3.50
C TYR A 90 3.12 5.26 -2.86
N LEU A 91 3.70 5.00 -1.68
CA LEU A 91 4.75 5.85 -1.14
C LEU A 91 6.01 5.75 -2.01
N PRO A 92 6.91 6.76 -1.98
CA PRO A 92 8.15 6.73 -2.75
C PRO A 92 8.93 5.42 -2.57
N ARG A 93 9.42 4.83 -3.66
CA ARG A 93 10.13 3.54 -3.60
C ARG A 93 11.53 3.67 -3.00
N GLU A 94 12.08 4.88 -3.01
CA GLU A 94 13.37 5.20 -2.42
C GLU A 94 13.17 5.72 -0.99
N TRP A 95 13.64 4.93 -0.04
CA TRP A 95 13.65 5.25 1.39
C TRP A 95 14.79 4.53 2.09
N ASP A 96 15.30 5.11 3.17
CA ASP A 96 16.47 4.59 3.91
C ASP A 96 16.33 4.66 5.44
N THR A 97 15.15 5.02 5.95
CA THR A 97 14.90 5.18 7.39
C THR A 97 13.89 4.18 7.93
N ALA A 98 13.96 3.93 9.24
CA ALA A 98 12.98 3.11 9.95
C ALA A 98 11.56 3.72 9.93
N GLU A 99 11.47 5.06 9.93
CA GLU A 99 10.19 5.77 9.86
C GLU A 99 9.48 5.54 8.52
N GLU A 100 10.21 5.62 7.41
CA GLU A 100 9.65 5.32 6.09
C GLU A 100 9.31 3.83 5.95
N PHE A 101 10.16 2.91 6.45
CA PHE A 101 9.81 1.49 6.49
C PHE A 101 8.48 1.24 7.24
N ARG A 102 8.30 1.87 8.40
CA ARG A 102 7.05 1.84 9.16
C ARG A 102 5.88 2.42 8.36
N ALA A 103 6.05 3.56 7.68
CA ALA A 103 5.02 4.17 6.86
C ALA A 103 4.57 3.26 5.71
N HIS A 104 5.51 2.60 5.03
CA HIS A 104 5.25 1.61 3.99
C HIS A 104 4.47 0.39 4.53
N LEU A 105 4.86 -0.14 5.69
CA LEU A 105 4.13 -1.25 6.31
C LEU A 105 2.71 -0.86 6.72
N ILE A 106 2.50 0.35 7.23
CA ILE A 106 1.17 0.86 7.54
C ILE A 106 0.32 1.01 6.28
N HIS A 107 0.90 1.52 5.19
CA HIS A 107 0.20 1.62 3.92
C HIS A 107 -0.25 0.25 3.40
N LEU A 108 0.65 -0.74 3.44
CA LEU A 108 0.36 -2.14 3.11
C LEU A 108 -0.75 -2.73 4.01
N SER A 109 -0.68 -2.49 5.32
CA SER A 109 -1.73 -2.90 6.28
C SER A 109 -3.09 -2.28 5.96
N ALA A 110 -3.13 -0.99 5.60
CA ALA A 110 -4.36 -0.26 5.30
C ALA A 110 -5.04 -0.71 3.99
N ARG A 111 -4.28 -1.25 3.04
CA ARG A 111 -4.80 -1.86 1.79
C ARG A 111 -5.51 -3.21 2.02
N ASP A 112 -5.24 -3.84 3.17
CA ASP A 112 -5.90 -5.04 3.71
C ASP A 112 -6.12 -6.18 2.69
N GLN A 113 -5.03 -6.88 2.37
CA GLN A 113 -4.95 -7.98 1.39
C GLN A 113 -5.19 -7.59 -0.07
N GLY A 114 -5.49 -6.32 -0.36
CA GLY A 114 -5.54 -5.76 -1.70
C GLY A 114 -6.51 -6.49 -2.65
N ALA A 115 -6.17 -6.47 -3.95
CA ALA A 115 -6.88 -7.24 -4.97
C ALA A 115 -6.33 -8.67 -5.13
N ASP A 116 -5.04 -8.87 -4.82
CA ASP A 116 -4.37 -10.18 -4.79
C ASP A 116 -3.43 -10.21 -3.57
N THR A 117 -3.74 -11.06 -2.59
CA THR A 117 -2.95 -11.17 -1.36
C THR A 117 -1.52 -11.63 -1.63
N ARG A 118 -1.26 -12.31 -2.75
CA ARG A 118 0.09 -12.76 -3.10
C ARG A 118 0.99 -11.56 -3.42
N ASP A 119 0.46 -10.54 -4.07
CA ASP A 119 1.19 -9.30 -4.34
C ASP A 119 1.55 -8.58 -3.04
N GLU A 120 0.62 -8.52 -2.08
CA GLU A 120 0.88 -7.92 -0.75
C GLU A 120 1.93 -8.71 0.04
N ILE A 121 1.93 -10.05 -0.05
CA ILE A 121 2.95 -10.90 0.59
C ILE A 121 4.34 -10.67 -0.02
N LEU A 122 4.40 -10.50 -1.36
CA LEU A 122 5.64 -10.16 -2.05
C LEU A 122 6.11 -8.76 -1.69
N GLU A 123 5.22 -7.78 -1.62
CA GLU A 123 5.54 -6.41 -1.20
C GLU A 123 6.07 -6.39 0.25
N LEU A 124 5.42 -7.09 1.18
CA LEU A 124 5.90 -7.24 2.56
C LEU A 124 7.32 -7.81 2.61
N ARG A 125 7.61 -8.83 1.79
CA ARG A 125 8.94 -9.42 1.69
C ARG A 125 9.97 -8.39 1.24
N ASP A 126 9.69 -7.70 0.15
CA ASP A 126 10.61 -6.73 -0.45
C ASP A 126 10.90 -5.56 0.51
N LEU A 127 9.87 -5.09 1.24
CA LEU A 127 10.04 -4.08 2.28
C LEU A 127 10.96 -4.57 3.40
N CYS A 128 10.75 -5.78 3.90
CA CYS A 128 11.58 -6.35 4.96
C CYS A 128 13.02 -6.60 4.51
N ASP A 129 13.22 -7.14 3.30
CA ASP A 129 14.54 -7.42 2.74
C ASP A 129 15.34 -6.13 2.55
N ARG A 130 14.70 -5.06 2.08
CA ARG A 130 15.32 -3.73 2.00
C ARG A 130 15.67 -3.17 3.37
N ALA A 131 14.75 -3.21 4.33
CA ALA A 131 14.99 -2.67 5.68
C ALA A 131 16.17 -3.35 6.37
N LEU A 132 16.27 -4.68 6.25
CA LEU A 132 17.42 -5.43 6.75
C LEU A 132 18.72 -5.06 6.03
N GLY A 133 18.69 -4.87 4.71
CA GLY A 133 19.84 -4.40 3.94
C GLY A 133 20.33 -3.02 4.38
N LEU A 134 19.45 -2.21 4.99
CA LEU A 134 19.76 -0.90 5.57
C LEU A 134 20.13 -0.96 7.07
N GLY A 135 20.12 -2.16 7.68
CA GLY A 135 20.41 -2.34 9.11
C GLY A 135 19.28 -1.87 10.04
N ILE A 136 18.06 -1.74 9.53
CA ILE A 136 16.88 -1.36 10.34
C ILE A 136 16.41 -2.59 11.13
N ASP A 137 16.19 -2.41 12.44
CA ASP A 137 15.54 -3.43 13.27
C ASP A 137 14.04 -3.50 12.94
N THR A 138 13.64 -4.55 12.22
CA THR A 138 12.29 -4.70 11.71
C THR A 138 11.31 -5.28 12.73
N GLY A 139 11.79 -6.00 13.75
CA GLY A 139 10.95 -6.76 14.68
C GLY A 139 9.91 -5.89 15.39
N PRO A 140 10.33 -4.83 16.10
CA PRO A 140 9.39 -3.95 16.81
C PRO A 140 8.35 -3.29 15.89
N ILE A 141 8.76 -2.93 14.66
CA ILE A 141 7.87 -2.27 13.69
C ILE A 141 6.84 -3.27 13.13
N LEU A 142 7.25 -4.51 12.86
CA LEU A 142 6.34 -5.58 12.43
C LEU A 142 5.31 -5.88 13.51
N ASP A 143 5.72 -5.98 14.78
CA ASP A 143 4.80 -6.22 15.90
C ASP A 143 3.80 -5.08 16.07
N GLU A 144 4.26 -3.83 15.98
CA GLU A 144 3.42 -2.65 16.04
C GLU A 144 2.37 -2.65 14.92
N VAL A 145 2.78 -2.83 13.68
CA VAL A 145 1.88 -2.78 12.53
C VAL A 145 0.94 -3.99 12.50
N ALA A 146 1.39 -5.16 12.92
CA ALA A 146 0.52 -6.33 13.11
C ALA A 146 -0.63 -6.03 14.08
N ALA A 147 -0.35 -5.36 15.20
CA ALA A 147 -1.36 -5.00 16.19
C ALA A 147 -2.44 -4.03 15.64
N MET A 148 -2.09 -3.22 14.64
CA MET A 148 -3.01 -2.32 13.94
C MET A 148 -3.75 -2.98 12.77
N SER A 149 -3.25 -4.12 12.30
CA SER A 149 -3.74 -4.80 11.10
C SER A 149 -5.03 -5.59 11.36
N SER A 150 -5.82 -5.69 10.30
CA SER A 150 -7.05 -6.49 10.25
C SER A 150 -6.78 -7.95 10.60
N ASP A 151 -7.72 -8.58 11.29
CA ASP A 151 -7.76 -10.02 11.54
C ASP A 151 -8.69 -10.77 10.56
N GLU A 152 -9.30 -10.07 9.60
CA GLU A 152 -10.10 -10.68 8.54
C GLU A 152 -9.24 -11.47 7.55
N ASP A 153 -9.64 -12.71 7.25
CA ASP A 153 -9.03 -13.55 6.21
C ASP A 153 -9.97 -13.67 5.01
N ARG A 154 -9.86 -12.72 4.07
CA ARG A 154 -10.81 -12.60 2.95
C ARG A 154 -10.59 -13.69 1.88
N TYR A 155 -9.39 -14.23 1.79
CA TYR A 155 -8.97 -15.12 0.70
C TYR A 155 -8.42 -16.48 1.16
N GLY A 156 -8.49 -16.80 2.46
CA GLY A 156 -8.03 -18.08 3.01
C GLY A 156 -6.51 -18.23 3.06
N MET A 157 -5.76 -17.12 2.99
CA MET A 157 -4.29 -17.08 3.03
C MET A 157 -3.76 -16.54 4.38
N GLY A 158 -4.66 -16.31 5.33
CA GLY A 158 -4.38 -15.64 6.60
C GLY A 158 -4.59 -14.13 6.50
N SER A 159 -5.10 -13.53 7.59
CA SER A 159 -5.31 -12.08 7.70
C SER A 159 -4.01 -11.29 7.61
N MET A 160 -4.08 -10.00 7.25
CA MET A 160 -2.89 -9.15 7.21
C MET A 160 -2.11 -9.16 8.51
N ARG A 161 -2.79 -9.16 9.66
CA ARG A 161 -2.15 -9.35 10.97
C ARG A 161 -1.34 -10.65 11.02
N SER A 162 -1.96 -11.77 10.67
CA SER A 162 -1.30 -13.08 10.75
C SER A 162 -0.12 -13.19 9.78
N VAL A 163 -0.24 -12.61 8.59
CA VAL A 163 0.81 -12.57 7.56
C VAL A 163 2.02 -11.78 8.06
N ILE A 164 1.80 -10.60 8.65
CA ILE A 164 2.89 -9.76 9.20
C ILE A 164 3.57 -10.46 10.38
N LEU A 165 2.80 -11.02 11.33
CA LEU A 165 3.36 -11.76 12.47
C LEU A 165 4.16 -12.99 12.03
N ALA A 166 3.65 -13.76 11.07
CA ALA A 166 4.36 -14.92 10.54
C ALA A 166 5.69 -14.54 9.90
N TYR A 167 5.78 -13.36 9.26
CA TYR A 167 7.03 -12.84 8.72
C TYR A 167 8.04 -12.48 9.81
N GLY A 168 7.60 -11.81 10.88
CA GLY A 168 8.45 -11.50 12.04
C GLY A 168 9.01 -12.76 12.71
N GLN A 169 8.15 -13.75 12.94
CA GLN A 169 8.52 -15.01 13.60
C GLN A 169 9.50 -15.86 12.80
N ARG A 170 9.35 -15.94 11.47
CA ARG A 170 10.25 -16.71 10.60
C ARG A 170 11.67 -16.15 10.52
N ARG A 171 11.90 -14.93 10.97
CA ARG A 171 13.22 -14.26 10.91
C ARG A 171 13.88 -14.09 12.27
N ALA A 172 13.15 -14.35 13.35
CA ALA A 172 13.70 -14.41 14.70
C ALA A 172 14.33 -15.78 15.04
N GLY A 173 14.09 -16.81 14.21
CA GLY A 173 14.68 -18.15 14.33
C GLY A 173 15.68 -18.43 13.21
#